data_AF-D6WMN2-F1
#
_entry.id   AF-D6WMN2-F1
#
_cell.length_a   1.000
_cell.length_b   1.000
_cell.length_c   1.000
_cell.angle_alpha   90.00
_cell.angle_beta   90.00
_cell.angle_gamma   90.00
#
_symmetry.space_group_name_H-M   'P 1'
#
loop_
_entity.id
_entity.type
_entity.pdbx_description
1 polymer ?
#
loop_
_entity_poly.entity_id
_entity_poly.type
_entity_poly.pdbx_seq_one_letter_code
_entity_poly.pdbx_strand_id
1 'polypeptide(L)'
;MTFFCKTIVERTIPASRQSVKEGEYMCHVYVRSDNLAGVVISDHEYPTRVSHTLITKILDEFSQKIPASSWPNLTEREVAFPQLNTYLSKYQNPREADAMTKIQEDLDETKIILHHAIESVLQRGEKLDDLVSKSEGLSIQSKAFYKTARKTNSCCTFS
;
A
#
# COMPACT_ATOMS: atom_id res chain seq x y z
N MET A 1 6.66 2.95 -7.86
CA MET A 1 5.85 2.40 -6.73
C MET A 1 4.67 3.30 -6.39
N THR A 2 4.81 4.62 -6.36
CA THR A 2 3.71 5.57 -6.06
C THR A 2 2.46 5.37 -6.93
N PHE A 3 2.63 5.06 -8.21
CA PHE A 3 1.52 4.73 -9.11
C PHE A 3 0.67 3.55 -8.61
N PHE A 4 1.33 2.45 -8.23
CA PHE A 4 0.68 1.24 -7.75
C PHE A 4 -0.10 1.48 -6.45
N CYS A 5 0.51 2.20 -5.50
CA CYS A 5 -0.16 2.60 -4.26
C CYS A 5 -1.39 3.47 -4.55
N LYS A 6 -1.26 4.46 -5.44
CA LYS A 6 -2.38 5.34 -5.82
C LYS A 6 -3.53 4.56 -6.45
N THR A 7 -3.24 3.68 -7.41
CA THR A 7 -4.27 2.86 -8.06
C THR A 7 -4.98 1.94 -7.07
N ILE A 8 -4.25 1.31 -6.14
CA ILE A 8 -4.87 0.43 -5.14
C ILE A 8 -5.78 1.23 -4.21
N VAL A 9 -5.35 2.41 -3.74
CA VAL A 9 -6.17 3.28 -2.89
C VAL A 9 -7.44 3.73 -3.61
N GLU A 10 -7.33 4.16 -4.87
CA GLU A 10 -8.48 4.58 -5.69
C GLU A 10 -9.50 3.46 -5.95
N ARG A 11 -9.06 2.20 -5.90
CA ARG A 11 -9.91 1.01 -6.10
C ARG A 11 -10.36 0.36 -4.79
N THR A 12 -9.90 0.86 -3.65
CA THR A 12 -10.29 0.38 -2.32
C THR A 12 -11.47 1.20 -1.80
N ILE A 13 -12.51 0.50 -1.34
CA ILE A 13 -13.71 1.14 -0.79
C ILE A 13 -13.34 1.83 0.55
N PRO A 14 -13.86 3.02 0.87
CA PRO A 14 -13.67 3.63 2.18
C PRO A 14 -14.10 2.71 3.33
N ALA A 15 -13.44 2.85 4.48
CA ALA A 15 -13.61 1.99 5.65
C ALA A 15 -13.30 0.50 5.41
N SER A 16 -12.43 0.18 4.44
CA SER A 16 -12.01 -1.20 4.16
C SER A 16 -10.50 -1.39 4.19
N ARG A 17 -10.10 -2.62 4.49
CA ARG A 17 -8.70 -3.08 4.49
C ARG A 17 -8.52 -4.12 3.41
N GLN A 18 -7.47 -3.98 2.61
CA GLN A 18 -7.12 -4.95 1.59
C GLN A 18 -5.63 -5.30 1.66
N SER A 19 -5.28 -6.44 1.10
CA SER A 19 -3.89 -6.85 0.92
C SER A 19 -3.76 -7.46 -0.47
N VAL A 20 -2.84 -6.95 -1.26
CA VAL A 20 -2.62 -7.34 -2.65
C VAL A 20 -1.25 -7.98 -2.75
N LYS A 21 -1.20 -9.26 -3.13
CA LYS A 21 0.03 -9.96 -3.47
C LYS A 21 0.44 -9.60 -4.89
N GLU A 22 1.72 -9.30 -5.09
CA GLU A 22 2.31 -9.06 -6.41
C GLU A 22 3.73 -9.64 -6.44
N GLY A 23 3.88 -10.85 -6.98
CA GLY A 23 5.14 -11.59 -6.93
C GLY A 23 5.55 -11.93 -5.49
N GLU A 24 6.77 -11.52 -5.12
CA GLU A 24 7.35 -11.71 -3.79
C GLU A 24 6.90 -10.65 -2.77
N TYR A 25 6.20 -9.61 -3.22
CA TYR A 25 5.78 -8.49 -2.39
C TYR A 25 4.30 -8.57 -2.00
N MET A 26 4.00 -8.01 -0.84
CA MET A 26 2.66 -7.79 -0.32
C MET A 26 2.42 -6.29 -0.13
N CYS A 27 1.29 -5.81 -0.65
CA CYS A 27 0.85 -4.44 -0.48
C CYS A 27 -0.40 -4.41 0.39
N HIS A 28 -0.26 -3.85 1.59
CA HIS A 28 -1.34 -3.70 2.54
C HIS A 28 -1.90 -2.29 2.45
N VAL A 29 -3.21 -2.17 2.26
CA VAL A 29 -3.91 -0.88 2.19
C VAL A 29 -5.00 -0.82 3.25
N TYR A 30 -5.12 0.33 3.87
CA TYR A 30 -6.26 0.68 4.71
C TYR A 30 -6.76 2.06 4.29
N VAL A 31 -8.03 2.12 3.89
CA VAL A 31 -8.74 3.38 3.64
C VAL A 31 -9.73 3.56 4.78
N ARG A 32 -9.56 4.63 5.57
CA ARG A 32 -10.46 4.99 6.67
C ARG A 32 -11.77 5.59 6.13
N SER A 33 -12.77 5.69 7.02
CA SER A 33 -14.07 6.30 6.71
C SER A 33 -13.98 7.81 6.44
N ASP A 34 -12.93 8.48 6.91
CA ASP A 34 -12.63 9.90 6.67
C ASP A 34 -11.87 10.14 5.35
N ASN A 35 -11.71 9.10 4.51
CA ASN A 35 -10.93 9.10 3.26
C ASN A 35 -9.42 9.31 3.45
N LEU A 36 -8.89 9.14 4.66
CA LEU A 36 -7.45 9.03 4.86
C LEU A 36 -7.01 7.59 4.55
N ALA A 37 -6.03 7.45 3.67
CA ALA A 37 -5.53 6.14 3.23
C ALA A 37 -4.05 5.96 3.59
N GLY A 38 -3.70 4.74 4.00
CA GLY A 38 -2.32 4.33 4.26
C GLY A 38 -1.99 3.06 3.49
N VAL A 39 -0.77 3.01 2.96
CA VAL A 39 -0.25 1.87 2.20
C VAL A 39 1.10 1.46 2.77
N VAL A 40 1.28 0.17 3.06
CA VAL A 40 2.56 -0.43 3.45
C VAL A 40 2.87 -1.54 2.46
N ILE A 41 4.08 -1.49 1.89
CA ILE A 41 4.61 -2.55 1.04
C ILE A 41 5.68 -3.29 1.84
N SER A 42 5.56 -4.61 1.90
CA SER A 42 6.50 -5.50 2.57
C SER A 42 6.75 -6.74 1.70
N ASP A 43 7.73 -7.54 2.10
CA ASP A 43 7.87 -8.88 1.54
C ASP A 43 6.73 -9.79 2.02
N HIS A 44 6.48 -10.88 1.29
CA HIS A 44 5.40 -11.81 1.62
C HIS A 44 5.57 -12.53 2.97
N GLU A 45 6.81 -12.63 3.46
CA GLU A 45 7.14 -13.25 4.75
C GLU A 45 6.77 -12.34 5.93
N TYR A 46 6.67 -11.03 5.69
CA TYR A 46 6.39 -10.07 6.73
C TYR A 46 4.93 -10.21 7.20
N PRO A 47 4.66 -10.27 8.52
CA PRO A 47 3.32 -10.55 9.01
C PRO A 47 2.30 -9.47 8.61
N THR A 48 1.28 -9.85 7.83
CA THR A 48 0.15 -8.98 7.42
C THR A 48 -0.46 -8.21 8.58
N ARG A 49 -0.61 -8.86 9.72
CA ARG A 49 -1.16 -8.27 10.95
C ARG A 49 -0.33 -7.06 11.40
N VAL A 50 0.99 -7.21 11.45
CA VAL A 50 1.89 -6.13 11.88
C VAL A 50 1.88 -4.99 10.88
N SER A 51 1.76 -5.27 9.58
CA SER A 51 1.58 -4.24 8.55
C SER A 51 0.31 -3.41 8.78
N HIS A 52 -0.83 -4.05 9.03
CA HIS A 52 -2.08 -3.32 9.30
C HIS A 52 -2.05 -2.57 10.63
N THR A 53 -1.40 -3.12 11.67
CA THR A 53 -1.16 -2.41 12.93
C THR A 53 -0.34 -1.14 12.70
N LEU A 54 0.73 -1.23 11.91
CA LEU A 54 1.55 -0.08 11.53
C LEU A 54 0.74 0.98 10.79
N ILE A 55 -0.07 0.56 9.80
CA ILE A 55 -0.91 1.49 9.03
C ILE A 55 -1.88 2.21 9.96
N THR A 56 -2.63 1.50 10.80
CA THR A 56 -3.59 2.11 11.73
C THR A 56 -2.91 3.13 12.64
N LYS A 57 -1.76 2.78 13.23
CA LYS A 57 -1.00 3.70 14.09
C LYS A 57 -0.55 4.96 13.37
N ILE A 58 0.01 4.83 12.16
CA ILE A 58 0.47 5.98 11.37
C ILE A 58 -0.72 6.89 11.02
N LEU A 59 -1.84 6.31 10.59
CA LEU A 59 -3.02 7.10 10.21
C LEU A 59 -3.62 7.85 11.41
N ASP A 60 -3.67 7.20 12.58
CA ASP A 60 -4.14 7.84 13.81
C ASP A 60 -3.25 9.03 14.20
N GLU A 61 -1.93 8.83 14.26
CA GLU A 61 -1.00 9.90 14.61
C GLU A 61 -0.93 11.02 13.56
N PHE A 62 -1.12 10.68 12.28
CA PHE A 62 -1.20 11.67 11.21
C PHE A 62 -2.45 12.55 11.37
N SER A 63 -3.61 11.92 11.60
CA SER A 63 -4.88 12.64 11.78
C SER A 63 -4.91 13.54 13.01
N GLN A 64 -4.12 13.23 14.04
CA GLN A 64 -3.98 14.07 15.25
C GLN A 64 -3.13 15.32 15.00
N LYS A 65 -2.15 15.26 14.11
CA LYS A 65 -1.25 16.39 13.83
C LYS A 65 -1.73 17.27 12.70
N ILE A 66 -2.39 16.68 11.70
CA ILE A 66 -2.75 17.35 10.46
C ILE A 66 -4.27 17.30 10.32
N PRO A 67 -4.97 18.45 10.39
CA PRO A 67 -6.42 18.49 10.36
C PRO A 67 -6.96 18.04 9.00
N ALA A 68 -8.11 17.36 9.01
CA ALA A 68 -8.74 16.80 7.81
C ALA A 68 -9.05 17.85 6.72
N SER A 69 -9.30 19.10 7.11
CA SER A 69 -9.52 20.21 6.18
C SER A 69 -8.32 20.54 5.31
N SER A 70 -7.11 20.17 5.74
CA SER A 70 -5.87 20.45 5.01
C SER A 70 -5.48 19.36 4.01
N TRP A 71 -5.96 18.12 4.18
CA TRP A 71 -5.57 16.96 3.36
C TRP A 71 -5.70 17.17 1.84
N PRO A 72 -6.79 17.77 1.31
CA PRO A 72 -6.95 17.90 -0.14
C PRO A 72 -5.91 18.82 -0.82
N ASN A 73 -5.36 19.78 -0.06
CA ASN A 73 -4.46 20.81 -0.59
C ASN A 73 -3.00 20.59 -0.18
N LEU A 74 -2.72 19.55 0.61
CA LEU A 74 -1.38 19.28 1.09
C LEU A 74 -0.49 18.73 -0.02
N THR A 75 0.70 19.30 -0.14
CA THR A 75 1.76 18.76 -0.99
C THR A 75 2.78 17.97 -0.17
N GLU A 76 3.41 16.96 -0.77
CA GLU A 76 4.38 16.09 -0.09
C GLU A 76 5.51 16.85 0.62
N ARG A 77 5.88 18.03 0.10
CA ARG A 77 6.95 18.88 0.66
C ARG A 77 6.54 19.68 1.89
N GLU A 78 5.25 19.89 2.09
CA GLU A 78 4.69 20.69 3.19
C GLU A 78 4.33 19.84 4.41
N VAL A 79 4.26 18.51 4.23
CA VAL A 79 3.92 17.55 5.28
C VAL A 79 5.18 17.13 6.06
N ALA A 80 5.39 17.73 7.23
CA ALA A 80 6.43 17.31 8.15
C ALA A 80 5.92 16.19 9.08
N PHE A 81 6.19 14.93 8.71
CA PHE A 81 5.85 13.76 9.54
C PHE A 81 7.08 12.86 9.80
N PRO A 82 8.09 13.35 10.56
CA PRO A 82 9.36 12.64 10.77
C PRO A 82 9.22 11.32 11.53
N GLN A 83 8.11 11.13 12.25
CA GLN A 83 7.81 9.89 12.97
C GLN A 83 7.68 8.68 12.03
N LEU A 84 7.33 8.91 10.75
CA LEU A 84 7.25 7.85 9.75
C LEU A 84 8.56 7.04 9.66
N ASN A 85 9.70 7.72 9.60
CA ASN A 85 11.01 7.07 9.50
C ASN A 85 11.36 6.28 10.76
N THR A 86 10.93 6.78 11.92
CA THR A 86 11.14 6.09 13.21
C THR A 86 10.31 4.82 13.26
N TYR A 87 9.03 4.88 12.87
CA TYR A 87 8.17 3.70 12.82
C TYR A 87 8.61 2.70 11.77
N LEU A 88 8.99 3.16 10.58
CA LEU A 88 9.49 2.26 9.53
C LEU A 88 10.73 1.48 9.97
N SER A 89 11.64 2.14 10.71
CA SER A 89 12.84 1.49 11.27
C SER A 89 12.49 0.52 12.39
N LYS A 90 11.63 0.93 13.33
CA LYS A 90 11.22 0.08 14.46
C LYS A 90 10.44 -1.16 14.02
N TYR A 91 9.57 -1.01 13.02
CA TYR A 91 8.74 -2.09 12.50
C TYR A 91 9.48 -2.98 11.50
N GLN A 92 10.78 -2.77 11.22
CA GLN A 92 11.57 -3.78 10.51
C GLN A 92 11.64 -5.10 11.28
N ASN A 93 11.57 -5.05 12.62
CA ASN A 93 11.45 -6.23 13.47
C ASN A 93 10.00 -6.39 13.97
N PRO A 94 9.24 -7.37 13.43
CA PRO A 94 7.85 -7.59 13.83
C PRO A 94 7.65 -7.81 15.34
N ARG A 95 8.67 -8.33 16.04
CA ARG A 95 8.59 -8.60 17.49
C ARG A 95 8.61 -7.34 18.34
N GLU A 96 9.20 -6.25 17.83
CA GLU A 96 9.28 -4.97 18.55
C GLU A 96 8.03 -4.09 18.32
N ALA A 97 7.15 -4.52 17.41
CA ALA A 97 5.91 -3.86 17.06
C ALA A 97 4.73 -4.23 17.98
N ASP A 98 4.87 -5.27 18.81
CA ASP A 98 3.76 -6.02 19.44
C ASP A 98 3.13 -5.38 20.70
N ALA A 99 3.29 -4.07 20.89
CA ALA A 99 2.97 -3.39 22.15
C ALA A 99 1.54 -2.80 22.26
N MET A 100 0.62 -3.07 21.32
CA MET A 100 -0.74 -2.49 21.34
C MET A 100 -1.85 -3.54 21.25
N THR A 101 -2.16 -4.17 22.38
CA THR A 101 -3.21 -5.20 22.53
C THR A 101 -4.58 -4.75 22.02
N LYS A 102 -4.94 -3.47 22.18
CA LYS A 102 -6.26 -2.96 21.73
C LYS A 102 -6.41 -2.89 20.21
N ILE A 103 -5.39 -2.38 19.50
CA ILE A 103 -5.38 -2.41 18.03
C ILE A 103 -5.36 -3.87 17.54
N GLN A 104 -4.71 -4.74 18.30
CA GLN A 104 -4.63 -6.16 17.97
C GLN A 104 -6.00 -6.85 17.98
N GLU A 105 -6.83 -6.54 18.98
CA GLU A 105 -8.22 -7.03 19.07
C GLU A 105 -9.08 -6.48 17.92
N ASP A 106 -9.02 -5.16 17.66
CA ASP A 106 -9.79 -4.52 16.58
C ASP A 106 -9.44 -5.10 15.18
N LEU A 107 -8.18 -5.46 14.96
CA LEU A 107 -7.74 -6.07 13.70
C LEU A 107 -8.18 -7.52 13.56
N ASP A 108 -8.31 -8.27 14.65
CA ASP A 108 -8.76 -9.67 14.62
C ASP A 108 -10.26 -9.78 14.29
N GLU A 109 -11.05 -8.79 14.67
CA GLU A 109 -12.46 -8.67 14.26
C GLU A 109 -12.62 -8.13 12.84
N THR A 110 -11.60 -7.45 12.30
CA THR A 110 -11.66 -6.83 10.98
C THR A 110 -11.37 -7.83 9.86
N LYS A 111 -12.31 -7.97 8.92
CA LYS A 111 -12.08 -8.73 7.68
C LYS A 111 -11.12 -7.99 6.75
N ILE A 112 -9.95 -8.56 6.51
CA ILE A 112 -8.98 -8.09 5.50
C ILE A 112 -9.23 -8.84 4.20
N ILE A 113 -9.50 -8.11 3.11
CA ILE A 113 -9.71 -8.71 1.78
C ILE A 113 -8.34 -9.01 1.15
N LEU A 114 -8.09 -10.26 0.80
CA LEU A 114 -6.85 -10.69 0.16
C LEU A 114 -7.04 -10.87 -1.35
N HIS A 115 -6.17 -10.21 -2.11
CA HIS A 115 -6.07 -10.27 -3.56
C HIS A 115 -4.75 -10.96 -3.93
N HIS A 116 -4.79 -11.98 -4.79
CA HIS A 116 -3.59 -12.74 -5.18
C HIS A 116 -2.72 -12.05 -6.24
N ALA A 117 -3.29 -11.09 -6.97
CA ALA A 117 -2.63 -10.31 -8.01
C ALA A 117 -3.29 -8.92 -8.09
N ILE A 118 -2.55 -7.90 -8.49
CA ILE A 118 -3.15 -6.56 -8.73
C ILE A 118 -4.26 -6.60 -9.79
N GLU A 119 -4.19 -7.52 -10.75
CA GLU A 119 -5.22 -7.68 -11.78
C GLU A 119 -6.62 -7.91 -11.19
N SER A 120 -6.71 -8.52 -10.00
CA SER A 120 -7.99 -8.73 -9.31
C SER A 120 -8.60 -7.46 -8.71
N VAL A 121 -7.81 -6.39 -8.60
CA VAL A 121 -8.26 -5.05 -8.18
C VAL A 121 -8.60 -4.18 -9.40
N LEU A 122 -8.18 -4.59 -10.60
CA LEU A 122 -8.49 -3.90 -11.86
C LEU A 122 -9.90 -4.25 -12.38
N GLN A 123 -10.46 -3.38 -13.21
CA GLN A 123 -11.74 -3.67 -13.85
C GLN A 123 -11.57 -4.72 -14.95
N ARG A 124 -12.65 -5.46 -15.26
CA ARG A 124 -12.63 -6.44 -16.35
C ARG A 124 -12.22 -5.76 -17.66
N GLY A 125 -11.12 -6.24 -18.25
CA GLY A 125 -10.59 -5.72 -19.52
C GLY A 125 -9.54 -4.62 -19.40
N GLU A 126 -9.24 -4.11 -18.19
CA GLU A 126 -8.11 -3.21 -17.97
C GLU A 126 -6.82 -4.00 -17.76
N LYS A 127 -5.75 -3.62 -18.47
CA LYS A 127 -4.40 -4.18 -18.27
C LYS A 127 -3.52 -3.21 -17.50
N LEU A 128 -2.73 -3.74 -16.56
CA LEU A 128 -1.75 -2.95 -15.82
C LEU A 128 -0.76 -2.22 -16.75
N ASP A 129 -0.40 -2.84 -17.88
CA ASP A 129 0.54 -2.27 -18.84
C ASP A 129 0.01 -0.99 -19.52
N ASP A 130 -1.30 -0.90 -19.73
CA ASP A 130 -1.96 0.29 -20.29
C ASP A 130 -1.96 1.42 -19.27
N LEU A 131 -2.24 1.07 -18.01
CA LEU A 131 -2.21 1.96 -16.85
C LEU A 131 -0.81 2.54 -16.61
N VAL A 132 0.24 1.71 -16.66
CA VAL A 132 1.64 2.15 -16.54
C VAL A 132 2.04 3.05 -17.71
N SER A 133 1.60 2.74 -18.93
CA SER A 133 1.92 3.54 -20.11
C SER A 133 1.30 4.94 -20.03
N LYS A 134 0.05 5.04 -19.57
CA LYS A 134 -0.70 6.30 -19.41
C LYS A 134 -0.31 7.12 -18.17
N SER A 135 0.33 6.52 -17.17
CA SER A 135 0.69 7.19 -15.92
C SER A 135 1.70 8.32 -16.14
N GLU A 136 1.35 9.57 -15.81
CA GLU A 136 2.27 10.72 -15.84
C GLU A 136 3.25 10.72 -14.65
N GLY A 137 2.94 9.97 -13.58
CA GLY A 137 3.74 9.90 -12.36
C GLY A 137 4.93 8.94 -12.41
N LEU A 138 5.19 8.28 -13.54
CA LEU A 138 6.35 7.40 -13.74
C LEU A 138 7.29 8.01 -14.78
N SER A 139 8.57 8.15 -14.41
CA SER A 139 9.60 8.57 -15.36
C SER A 139 9.70 7.59 -16.53
N ILE A 140 10.11 8.09 -17.70
CA ILE A 140 10.28 7.26 -18.92
C ILE A 140 11.19 6.05 -18.66
N GLN A 141 12.23 6.24 -17.85
CA GLN A 141 13.15 5.18 -17.41
C GLN A 141 12.45 4.12 -16.55
N SER A 142 11.57 4.52 -15.63
CA SER A 142 10.78 3.58 -14.81
C SER A 142 9.79 2.78 -15.64
N LYS A 143 9.16 3.42 -16.64
CA LYS A 143 8.27 2.74 -17.61
C LYS A 143 9.04 1.73 -18.47
N ALA A 144 10.24 2.10 -18.92
CA ALA A 144 11.11 1.20 -19.68
C ALA A 144 11.59 0.02 -18.82
N PHE A 145 11.99 0.25 -17.57
CA PHE A 145 12.39 -0.80 -16.63
C PHE A 145 11.26 -1.81 -16.40
N TYR A 146 10.04 -1.34 -16.13
CA TYR A 146 8.87 -2.21 -15.96
C TYR A 146 8.62 -3.09 -17.20
N LYS A 147 8.67 -2.50 -18.41
CA LYS A 147 8.49 -3.26 -19.68
C LYS A 147 9.60 -4.30 -19.87
N THR A 148 10.85 -3.98 -19.55
CA THR A 148 11.99 -4.89 -19.69
C THR A 148 11.94 -6.02 -18.65
N ALA A 149 11.58 -5.73 -17.41
CA ALA A 149 11.43 -6.73 -16.36
C ALA A 149 10.35 -7.77 -16.72
N ARG A 150 9.19 -7.33 -17.24
CA ARG A 150 8.15 -8.26 -17.72
C ARG A 150 8.60 -9.13 -18.89
N LYS A 151 9.33 -8.56 -19.86
CA LYS A 151 9.89 -9.31 -21.00
C LYS A 151 10.97 -10.31 -20.57
N THR A 152 11.70 -10.01 -19.50
CA THR A 152 12.75 -10.90 -18.97
C THR A 152 12.11 -12.07 -18.20
N ASN A 153 11.00 -11.82 -17.51
CA ASN A 153 10.20 -12.84 -16.82
C ASN A 153 9.28 -13.66 -17.76
N SER A 154 9.22 -13.35 -19.06
CA SER A 154 8.42 -14.11 -20.03
C SER A 154 9.20 -15.21 -20.77
N CYS A 155 10.37 -15.62 -20.27
CA CYS A 155 11.14 -16.70 -20.90
C CYS A 155 10.68 -18.09 -20.43
N CYS A 156 10.32 -18.92 -21.42
CA CYS A 156 10.13 -20.37 -21.41
C CYS A 156 8.80 -20.92 -20.84
N THR A 157 7.70 -20.77 -21.58
CA THR A 157 6.78 -21.90 -21.76
C THR A 157 7.45 -22.90 -22.71
N PHE A 158 8.02 -23.98 -22.19
CA PHE A 158 8.29 -25.14 -23.04
C PHE A 158 6.95 -25.73 -23.48
N SER A 159 6.85 -26.05 -24.78
CA SER A 159 5.71 -26.73 -25.41
C SER A 159 5.34 -28.04 -24.72
#